data_AF-A0A5U6SF53-F1
#
_entry.id   AF-A0A5U6SF53-F1
#
_cell.length_a   1.000
_cell.length_b   1.000
_cell.length_c   1.000
_cell.angle_alpha   90.00
_cell.angle_beta   90.00
_cell.angle_gamma   90.00
#
_symmetry.space_group_name_H-M   'P 1'
#
loop_
_entity.id
_entity.type
_entity.pdbx_description
1 polymer ?
#
loop_
_entity_poly.entity_id
_entity_poly.type
_entity_poly.pdbx_seq_one_letter_code
_entity_poly.pdbx_strand_id
1 'polypeptide(L)'
;MDRLIHEMSYLFTKKRFMELQQTASHLAVSNSDLPECFGSIADGIEEFLEKTPDDEWREREKILMHYVAMRALTLWGNGVQVTDVPWAHPGWFGTAEAGDTIQ
;
A
#
# COMPACT_ATOMS: atom_id res chain seq x y z
N MET A 1 5.99 5.11 -10.23
CA MET A 1 5.42 4.91 -8.89
C MET A 1 6.05 3.72 -8.18
N ASP A 2 6.25 2.59 -8.86
CA ASP A 2 6.77 1.34 -8.28
C ASP A 2 8.08 1.52 -7.52
N ARG A 3 9.06 2.25 -8.08
CA ARG A 3 10.32 2.55 -7.37
C ARG A 3 10.09 3.28 -6.04
N LEU A 4 9.20 4.27 -5.98
CA LEU A 4 8.94 5.02 -4.76
C LEU A 4 8.22 4.16 -3.71
N ILE A 5 7.20 3.40 -4.14
CA ILE A 5 6.48 2.46 -3.27
C ILE A 5 7.45 1.41 -2.72
N HIS A 6 8.36 0.92 -3.56
CA HIS A 6 9.40 -0.02 -3.17
C HIS A 6 10.36 0.58 -2.13
N GLU A 7 10.88 1.79 -2.34
CA GLU A 7 11.74 2.47 -1.36
C GLU A 7 11.00 2.77 -0.05
N MET A 8 9.72 3.15 -0.12
CA MET A 8 8.90 3.34 1.08
C MET A 8 8.63 2.04 1.83
N SER A 9 8.68 0.88 1.15
CA SER A 9 8.46 -0.42 1.79
C SER A 9 9.47 -0.72 2.90
N TYR A 10 10.66 -0.09 2.85
CA TYR A 10 11.70 -0.16 3.89
C TYR A 10 11.26 0.39 5.24
N LEU A 11 10.24 1.26 5.28
CA LEU A 11 9.75 1.89 6.50
C LEU A 11 8.79 1.00 7.29
N PHE A 12 8.38 -0.14 6.73
CA PHE A 12 7.31 -0.96 7.28
C PHE A 12 7.75 -2.42 7.39
N THR A 13 7.18 -3.14 8.35
CA THR A 13 7.25 -4.60 8.35
C THR A 13 6.58 -5.14 7.09
N LYS A 14 7.03 -6.29 6.59
CA LYS A 14 6.40 -6.95 5.43
C LYS A 14 4.88 -7.08 5.61
N LYS A 15 4.43 -7.48 6.80
CA LYS A 15 3.01 -7.63 7.13
C LYS A 15 2.25 -6.31 6.95
N ARG A 16 2.74 -5.23 7.57
CA ARG A 16 2.07 -3.92 7.52
C ARG A 16 2.12 -3.33 6.11
N PHE A 17 3.23 -3.46 5.40
CA PHE A 17 3.34 -3.02 4.00
C PHE A 17 2.31 -3.70 3.10
N MET A 18 2.19 -5.03 3.21
CA MET A 18 1.21 -5.79 2.41
C MET A 18 -0.23 -5.39 2.76
N GLU A 19 -0.55 -5.19 4.04
CA GLU A 19 -1.87 -4.74 4.49
C GLU A 19 -2.21 -3.35 3.92
N LEU A 20 -1.29 -2.38 4.02
CA LEU A 20 -1.45 -1.04 3.47
C LEU A 20 -1.65 -1.06 1.96
N GLN A 21 -0.84 -1.85 1.24
CA GLN A 21 -0.92 -1.96 -0.21
C GLN A 21 -2.23 -2.60 -0.68
N GLN A 22 -2.63 -3.71 -0.05
CA GLN A 22 -3.85 -4.43 -0.44
C GLN A 22 -5.09 -3.59 -0.15
N THR A 23 -5.12 -2.93 1.01
CA THR A 23 -6.22 -2.04 1.39
C THR A 23 -6.33 -0.86 0.43
N ALA A 24 -5.22 -0.18 0.14
CA ALA A 24 -5.20 0.94 -0.79
C ALA A 24 -5.60 0.54 -2.21
N SER A 25 -5.14 -0.62 -2.69
CA SER A 25 -5.50 -1.13 -4.01
C SER A 25 -6.98 -1.49 -4.10
N HIS A 26 -7.53 -2.11 -3.05
CA HIS A 26 -8.95 -2.42 -2.95
C HIS A 26 -9.80 -1.14 -2.93
N LEU A 27 -9.44 -0.15 -2.09
CA LEU A 27 -10.13 1.14 -2.05
C LEU A 27 -10.12 1.82 -3.42
N ALA A 28 -8.97 1.81 -4.11
CA ALA A 28 -8.83 2.41 -5.43
C ALA A 28 -9.74 1.78 -6.47
N VAL A 29 -9.73 0.45 -6.59
CA VAL A 29 -10.54 -0.26 -7.60
C VAL A 29 -12.03 -0.20 -7.25
N SER A 30 -12.40 -0.41 -5.99
CA SER A 30 -13.81 -0.44 -5.58
C SER A 30 -14.51 0.91 -5.69
N ASN A 31 -13.77 2.01 -5.72
CA ASN A 31 -14.31 3.36 -5.87
C ASN A 31 -14.03 3.98 -7.24
N SER A 32 -13.34 3.29 -8.17
CA SER A 32 -12.86 3.89 -9.42
C SER A 32 -13.98 4.41 -10.33
N ASP A 33 -15.17 3.80 -10.23
CA ASP A 33 -16.32 4.09 -11.09
C ASP A 33 -17.22 5.19 -10.52
N LEU A 34 -16.89 5.73 -9.33
CA LEU A 34 -17.66 6.80 -8.70
C LEU A 34 -17.36 8.16 -9.37
N PRO A 35 -18.36 9.05 -9.51
CA PRO A 35 -18.19 10.40 -10.07
C PRO A 35 -17.15 11.27 -9.35
N GLU A 36 -16.81 10.95 -8.08
CA GLU A 36 -15.82 11.64 -7.25
C GLU A 36 -14.83 10.64 -6.61
N CYS A 37 -14.37 9.67 -7.41
CA CYS A 37 -13.57 8.53 -6.94
C CYS A 37 -12.38 8.93 -6.04
N PHE A 38 -11.66 10.01 -6.35
CA PHE A 38 -10.51 10.44 -5.53
C PHE A 38 -10.91 10.87 -4.10
N GLY A 39 -12.06 11.51 -3.92
CA GLY A 39 -12.55 11.88 -2.59
C GLY A 39 -12.87 10.63 -1.77
N SER A 40 -13.64 9.71 -2.35
CA SER A 40 -14.00 8.45 -1.68
C SER A 40 -12.79 7.58 -1.34
N ILE A 41 -11.78 7.55 -2.21
CA ILE A 41 -10.52 6.83 -1.95
C ILE A 41 -9.75 7.49 -0.79
N ALA A 42 -9.62 8.82 -0.80
CA ALA A 42 -8.91 9.54 0.25
C ALA A 42 -9.59 9.38 1.62
N ASP A 43 -10.92 9.52 1.67
CA ASP A 43 -11.71 9.32 2.88
C ASP A 43 -11.57 7.89 3.42
N GLY A 44 -11.60 6.89 2.52
CA GLY A 44 -11.40 5.48 2.91
C GLY A 44 -9.99 5.18 3.44
N ILE A 45 -8.96 5.86 2.92
CA ILE A 45 -7.60 5.78 3.46
C ILE A 45 -7.56 6.40 4.87
N GLU A 46 -8.17 7.57 5.07
CA GLU A 46 -8.22 8.23 6.37
C GLU A 46 -8.93 7.34 7.41
N GLU A 47 -10.11 6.83 7.08
CA GLU A 47 -10.91 5.96 7.95
C GLU A 47 -10.15 4.67 8.32
N PHE A 48 -9.37 4.11 7.39
CA PHE A 48 -8.53 2.94 7.68
C PHE A 48 -7.44 3.26 8.69
N LEU A 49 -6.78 4.42 8.56
CA LEU A 49 -5.66 4.81 9.40
C LEU A 49 -6.07 5.32 10.79
N GLU A 50 -7.25 5.93 10.92
CA GLU A 50 -7.82 6.36 12.20
C GLU A 50 -8.08 5.19 13.16
N LYS A 51 -8.30 3.98 12.63
CA LYS A 51 -8.48 2.74 13.43
C LYS A 51 -7.19 2.29 14.12
N THR A 52 -6.05 2.85 13.72
CA THR A 52 -4.73 2.59 14.33
C THR A 52 -4.45 3.71 15.34
N PRO A 53 -3.87 3.44 16.54
CA PRO A 53 -3.52 4.49 17.51
C PRO A 53 -2.71 5.63 16.87
N ASP A 54 -2.76 6.83 17.46
CA ASP A 54 -1.93 7.97 17.02
C ASP A 54 -0.46 7.57 17.05
N ASP A 55 0.07 7.23 15.88
CA ASP A 55 1.40 6.70 15.70
C ASP A 55 2.20 7.68 14.83
N GLU A 56 3.49 7.85 15.16
CA GLU A 56 4.45 8.70 14.44
C GLU A 56 4.53 8.35 12.94
N TRP A 57 4.06 7.14 12.59
CA TRP A 57 4.09 6.56 11.26
C TRP A 57 2.84 6.83 10.42
N ARG A 58 1.74 7.36 10.99
CA ARG A 58 0.45 7.52 10.27
C ARG A 58 0.60 8.34 8.98
N GLU A 59 1.36 9.43 9.02
CA GLU A 59 1.60 10.25 7.83
C GLU A 59 2.36 9.47 6.75
N ARG A 60 3.32 8.62 7.14
CA ARG A 60 4.10 7.79 6.21
C ARG A 60 3.23 6.71 5.57
N GLU A 61 2.35 6.10 6.36
CA GLU A 61 1.35 5.13 5.89
C GLU A 61 0.36 5.77 4.92
N LYS A 62 -0.15 6.95 5.25
CA LYS A 62 -1.04 7.74 4.39
C LYS A 62 -0.39 8.01 3.04
N ILE A 63 0.84 8.52 3.03
CA ILE A 63 1.59 8.79 1.78
C ILE A 63 1.75 7.50 0.96
N LEU A 64 2.13 6.38 1.60
CA LEU A 64 2.28 5.10 0.91
C LEU A 64 0.96 4.67 0.26
N MET A 65 -0.14 4.70 1.01
CA MET A 65 -1.45 4.28 0.53
C MET A 65 -1.92 5.12 -0.67
N HIS A 66 -1.66 6.43 -0.67
CA HIS A 66 -1.98 7.29 -1.82
C HIS A 66 -1.15 6.91 -3.06
N TYR A 67 0.15 6.62 -2.91
CA TYR A 67 0.96 6.15 -4.05
C TYR A 67 0.46 4.81 -4.59
N VAL A 68 0.10 3.87 -3.71
CA VAL A 68 -0.44 2.58 -4.11
C VAL A 68 -1.79 2.74 -4.81
N ALA A 69 -2.70 3.57 -4.28
CA ALA A 69 -3.98 3.83 -4.89
C ALA A 69 -3.83 4.42 -6.31
N MET A 70 -2.95 5.40 -6.48
CA MET A 70 -2.65 5.98 -7.80
C MET A 70 -2.07 4.94 -8.77
N ARG A 71 -1.20 4.05 -8.28
CA ARG A 71 -0.68 2.94 -9.09
C ARG A 71 -1.77 1.96 -9.49
N ALA A 72 -2.65 1.57 -8.55
CA ALA A 72 -3.76 0.67 -8.81
C ALA A 72 -4.73 1.24 -9.84
N LEU A 73 -5.13 2.52 -9.71
CA LEU A 73 -5.95 3.23 -10.70
C LEU A 73 -5.29 3.27 -12.08
N THR A 74 -3.96 3.49 -12.14
CA THR A 74 -3.22 3.52 -13.40
C THR A 74 -3.22 2.16 -14.08
N LEU A 75 -3.00 1.07 -13.33
CA LEU A 75 -3.04 -0.29 -13.89
C LEU A 75 -4.46 -0.64 -14.33
N TRP A 76 -5.45 -0.41 -13.46
CA TRP A 76 -6.86 -0.69 -13.72
C TRP A 76 -7.37 0.05 -14.96
N GLY A 77 -7.14 1.36 -15.05
CA GLY A 77 -7.55 2.18 -16.19
C GLY A 77 -6.88 1.80 -17.52
N ASN A 78 -5.71 1.15 -17.46
CA ASN A 78 -5.03 0.60 -18.64
C ASN A 78 -5.46 -0.85 -18.95
N GLY A 79 -6.43 -1.42 -18.23
CA GLY A 79 -6.85 -2.82 -18.37
C GLY A 79 -5.79 -3.82 -17.91
N VAL A 80 -4.80 -3.38 -17.13
CA VAL A 80 -3.74 -4.22 -16.59
C VAL A 80 -4.14 -4.76 -15.23
N GLN A 81 -3.81 -6.02 -14.96
CA GLN A 81 -4.02 -6.61 -13.65
C GLN A 81 -3.30 -5.80 -12.56
N VAL A 82 -4.05 -5.39 -11.54
CA VAL A 82 -3.47 -4.78 -10.34
C VAL A 82 -2.66 -5.84 -9.59
N THR A 83 -1.35 -5.62 -9.52
CA THR A 83 -0.39 -6.54 -8.87
C THR A 83 0.25 -5.88 -7.67
N ASP A 84 0.68 -6.66 -6.69
CA ASP A 84 1.42 -6.12 -5.54
C ASP A 84 2.86 -5.73 -5.91
N VAL A 85 3.33 -4.59 -5.41
CA VAL A 85 4.74 -4.22 -5.42
C VAL A 85 5.48 -5.11 -4.41
N PRO A 86 6.63 -5.70 -4.77
CA PRO A 86 7.42 -6.49 -3.85
C PRO A 86 7.91 -5.64 -2.67
N TRP A 87 7.70 -6.15 -1.46
CA TRP A 87 8.36 -5.64 -0.26
C TRP A 87 9.86 -5.91 -0.36
N ALA A 88 10.68 -4.91 -0.07
CA ALA A 88 12.11 -5.09 0.09
C ALA A 88 12.54 -4.62 1.47
N HIS A 89 13.67 -5.15 1.96
CA HIS A 89 14.29 -4.75 3.21
C HIS A 89 15.72 -4.29 2.91
N PRO A 90 16.15 -3.10 3.34
CA PRO A 90 17.53 -2.68 3.18
C PRO A 90 18.35 -3.43 4.22
N GLY A 91 18.93 -4.57 3.83
CA GLY A 91 19.81 -5.36 4.70
C GLY A 91 19.77 -6.89 4.58
N TRP A 92 18.92 -7.48 3.74
CA TRP A 92 18.86 -8.95 3.60
C TRP A 92 19.51 -9.45 2.30
N PHE A 93 20.85 -9.51 2.33
CA PHE A 93 21.66 -10.47 1.55
C PHE A 93 21.93 -11.68 2.46
N GLY A 94 20.95 -12.55 2.68
CA GLY A 94 21.10 -13.71 3.55
C GLY A 94 19.90 -14.63 3.44
N THR A 95 20.18 -15.88 3.09
CA THR A 95 19.24 -16.97 2.82
C THR A 95 18.12 -17.10 3.85
N ALA A 96 16.88 -16.88 3.43
CA ALA A 96 15.71 -17.51 4.03
C ALA A 96 14.74 -17.84 2.89
N GLU A 97 14.95 -19.01 2.29
CA GLU A 97 13.90 -19.68 1.54
C GLU A 97 12.76 -20.01 2.51
N ALA A 98 11.53 -19.84 2.04
CA ALA A 98 10.32 -20.47 2.56
C ALA A 98 10.16 -20.50 4.10
N GLY A 99 9.46 -19.49 4.61
CA GLY A 99 8.69 -19.64 5.84
C GLY A 99 9.50 -19.63 7.12
N ASP A 100 9.78 -18.44 7.64
CA ASP A 100 9.94 -18.28 9.08
C ASP A 100 9.06 -17.12 9.55
N THR A 101 8.08 -17.49 10.38
CA THR A 101 7.33 -16.61 11.27
C THR A 101 8.27 -16.01 12.29
N ILE A 102 8.17 -14.70 12.56
CA ILE A 102 8.81 -14.11 13.73
C ILE A 102 7.72 -13.68 14.72
N GLN A 103 7.85 -14.24 15.93
CA GLN A 103 7.12 -13.94 17.16
C GLN A 103 7.36 -12.50 17.63
#